data_AF-A0A227J3J9-F1
#
_entry.id   AF-A0A227J3J9-F1
#
_cell.length_a   1.000
_cell.length_b   1.000
_cell.length_c   1.000
_cell.angle_alpha   90.00
_cell.angle_beta   90.00
_cell.angle_gamma   90.00
#
_symmetry.space_group_name_H-M   'P 1'
#
loop_
_entity.id
_entity.type
_entity.pdbx_description
1 polymer ?
#
loop_
_entity_poly.entity_id
_entity_poly.type
_entity_poly.pdbx_seq_one_letter_code
_entity_poly.pdbx_strand_id
1 'polypeptide(L)'
;LKDVADVFIGAENENSTFKSDGVVNISLGVVPQSDANPLEVAKLVRSEVDNIQKFLPEGTRLAIDYDATVFIERSIEEVYSTLFITGGLVILVLYIFIGQARATLIPAV
;
A
#
# COMPACT_ATOMS: atom_id res chain seq x y z
N LEU A 1 -21.90 -0.58 -47.30
CA LEU A 1 -21.44 -0.84 -45.92
C LEU A 1 -22.49 -0.47 -44.90
N LYS A 2 -23.04 0.77 -44.89
CA LYS A 2 -24.20 1.11 -44.04
C LYS A 2 -25.48 0.28 -44.28
N ASP A 3 -25.67 -0.26 -45.49
CA ASP A 3 -26.82 -1.13 -45.80
C ASP A 3 -26.62 -2.60 -45.36
N VAL A 4 -25.45 -2.95 -44.81
CA VAL A 4 -25.07 -4.34 -44.50
C VAL A 4 -24.31 -4.52 -43.18
N ALA A 5 -23.86 -3.43 -42.54
CA ALA A 5 -23.19 -3.47 -41.24
C ALA A 5 -23.25 -2.11 -40.52
N ASP A 6 -23.43 -2.17 -39.20
CA ASP A 6 -23.24 -1.05 -38.29
C ASP A 6 -21.75 -0.90 -37.95
N VAL A 7 -21.22 0.31 -38.11
CA VAL A 7 -19.82 0.64 -37.78
C VAL A 7 -19.85 1.77 -36.76
N PHE A 8 -19.44 1.46 -35.53
CA PHE A 8 -19.25 2.42 -34.45
C PHE A 8 -17.98 2.09 -33.68
N ILE A 9 -17.44 3.10 -32.98
CA ILE A 9 -16.32 2.91 -32.06
C ILE A 9 -16.94 2.40 -30.74
N GLY A 10 -16.83 1.10 -30.51
CA GLY A 10 -17.26 0.43 -29.28
C GLY A 10 -16.07 -0.02 -28.43
N ALA A 11 -16.35 -0.58 -27.26
CA ALA A 11 -15.33 -1.25 -26.46
C ALA A 11 -14.90 -2.56 -27.16
N GLU A 12 -13.61 -2.90 -27.09
CA GLU A 12 -13.10 -4.14 -27.69
C GLU A 12 -13.74 -5.40 -27.09
N ASN A 13 -14.15 -5.33 -25.83
CA ASN A 13 -14.82 -6.42 -25.13
C ASN A 13 -16.04 -5.93 -24.36
N GLU A 14 -17.23 -6.18 -24.91
CA GLU A 14 -18.51 -5.83 -24.29
C GLU A 14 -19.02 -6.91 -23.29
N ASN A 15 -18.37 -8.07 -23.24
CA ASN A 15 -18.76 -9.20 -22.40
C ASN A 15 -18.02 -9.24 -21.05
N SER A 16 -16.97 -8.42 -20.86
CA SER A 16 -16.22 -8.33 -19.62
C SER A 16 -16.62 -7.08 -18.86
N THR A 17 -17.31 -7.25 -17.74
CA THR A 17 -17.60 -6.15 -16.82
C THR A 17 -16.76 -6.31 -15.56
N PHE A 18 -15.80 -5.39 -15.36
CA PHE A 18 -15.14 -5.24 -14.07
C PHE A 18 -16.07 -4.48 -13.13
N LYS A 19 -16.38 -5.10 -12.00
CA LYS A 19 -17.18 -4.51 -10.94
C LYS A 19 -16.40 -4.59 -9.63
N SER A 20 -16.40 -3.49 -8.90
CA SER A 20 -15.93 -3.36 -7.52
C SER A 20 -17.14 -2.89 -6.75
N ASP A 21 -17.50 -3.62 -5.70
CA ASP A 21 -18.72 -3.41 -4.91
C ASP A 21 -20.02 -3.27 -5.73
N GLY A 22 -20.13 -4.01 -6.83
CA GLY A 22 -21.31 -4.02 -7.70
C GLY A 22 -21.42 -2.84 -8.67
N VAL A 23 -20.52 -1.86 -8.58
CA VAL A 23 -20.43 -0.71 -9.48
C VAL A 23 -19.44 -1.01 -10.61
N VAL A 24 -19.86 -0.73 -11.85
CA VAL A 24 -18.99 -0.88 -13.03
C VAL A 24 -17.83 0.09 -12.91
N ASN A 25 -16.60 -0.42 -13.01
CA ASN A 25 -15.40 0.40 -13.01
C ASN A 25 -14.37 -0.16 -13.99
N ILE A 26 -13.29 0.61 -14.13
CA ILE A 26 -12.09 0.20 -14.83
C ILE A 26 -11.03 -0.04 -13.75
N SER A 27 -10.47 -1.24 -13.74
CA SER A 27 -9.39 -1.61 -12.82
C SER A 27 -8.04 -1.51 -13.53
N LEU A 28 -7.03 -0.98 -12.84
CA LEU A 28 -5.65 -0.93 -13.31
C LEU A 28 -4.75 -1.67 -12.32
N GLY A 29 -4.04 -2.69 -12.81
CA GLY A 29 -3.03 -3.40 -12.02
C GLY A 29 -1.66 -2.75 -12.19
N VAL A 30 -1.01 -2.40 -11.08
CA VAL A 30 0.38 -1.95 -11.08
C VAL A 30 1.26 -3.04 -10.49
N VAL A 31 2.26 -3.46 -11.27
CA VAL A 31 3.23 -4.49 -10.86
C VAL A 31 4.60 -3.83 -10.78
N PRO A 32 5.31 -3.91 -9.63
CA PRO A 32 6.65 -3.36 -9.52
C PRO A 32 7.62 -4.12 -10.42
N GLN A 33 8.65 -3.43 -10.91
CA GLN A 33 9.76 -4.08 -11.61
C GLN A 33 10.55 -4.97 -10.64
N SER A 34 11.20 -6.03 -11.15
CA SER A 34 11.91 -7.02 -10.32
C SER A 34 12.99 -6.42 -9.42
N ASP A 35 13.65 -5.35 -9.87
CA ASP A 35 14.71 -4.68 -9.11
C ASP A 35 14.20 -3.50 -8.24
N ALA A 36 12.91 -3.17 -8.34
CA ALA A 36 12.34 -2.02 -7.65
C ALA A 36 11.83 -2.41 -6.25
N ASN A 37 11.94 -1.49 -5.30
CA ASN A 37 11.37 -1.67 -3.96
C ASN A 37 9.83 -1.48 -4.03
N PRO A 38 9.03 -2.51 -3.68
CA PRO A 38 7.57 -2.42 -3.76
C PRO A 38 6.99 -1.30 -2.91
N LEU A 39 7.54 -1.03 -1.71
CA LEU A 39 7.06 0.04 -0.81
C LEU A 39 7.27 1.42 -1.43
N GLU A 40 8.39 1.60 -2.12
CA GLU A 40 8.69 2.85 -2.82
C GLU A 40 7.77 3.03 -4.04
N VAL A 41 7.58 1.96 -4.82
CA VAL A 41 6.66 1.97 -5.96
C VAL A 41 5.23 2.31 -5.51
N ALA A 42 4.73 1.66 -4.45
CA ALA A 42 3.39 1.95 -3.92
C ALA A 42 3.24 3.40 -3.46
N LYS A 43 4.28 3.97 -2.82
CA LYS A 43 4.29 5.38 -2.44
C LYS A 43 4.22 6.32 -3.65
N LEU A 44 4.99 6.04 -4.69
CA LEU A 44 4.98 6.82 -5.93
C LEU A 44 3.63 6.70 -6.65
N VAL A 45 3.06 5.50 -6.71
CA VAL A 45 1.74 5.25 -7.31
C VAL A 45 0.66 6.02 -6.56
N ARG A 46 0.64 5.99 -5.22
CA ARG A 46 -0.30 6.78 -4.41
C ARG A 46 -0.20 8.27 -4.72
N SER A 47 1.03 8.79 -4.78
CA SER A 47 1.26 10.20 -5.13
C SER A 47 0.76 10.54 -6.53
N GLU A 48 0.92 9.63 -7.49
CA GLU A 48 0.48 9.85 -8.87
C GLU A 48 -1.04 9.72 -9.01
N VAL A 49 -1.66 8.79 -8.28
CA VAL A 49 -3.12 8.69 -8.15
C VAL A 49 -3.71 10.00 -7.64
N ASP A 50 -3.13 10.59 -6.58
CA ASP A 50 -3.56 11.87 -6.04
C ASP A 50 -3.38 13.04 -7.03
N ASN A 51 -2.36 12.97 -7.88
CA ASN A 51 -2.12 13.97 -8.93
C ASN A 51 -3.16 13.85 -10.05
N ILE A 52 -3.36 12.63 -10.57
CA ILE A 52 -4.29 12.35 -11.66
C ILE A 52 -5.73 12.64 -11.25
N GLN A 53 -6.10 12.31 -10.00
CA GLN A 53 -7.44 12.53 -9.46
C GLN A 53 -7.92 13.98 -9.62
N LYS A 54 -7.00 14.96 -9.63
CA LYS A 54 -7.31 16.40 -9.78
C LYS A 54 -7.75 16.78 -11.20
N PHE A 55 -7.42 15.97 -12.20
CA PHE A 55 -7.73 16.22 -13.60
C PHE A 55 -8.92 15.40 -14.10
N LEU A 56 -9.47 14.52 -13.24
CA LEU A 56 -10.61 13.69 -13.60
C LEU A 56 -11.90 14.53 -13.63
N PRO A 57 -12.82 14.25 -14.58
CA PRO A 57 -14.11 14.92 -14.67
C PRO A 57 -14.98 14.65 -13.44
N GLU A 58 -15.88 15.58 -13.14
CA GLU A 58 -16.79 15.46 -12.01
C GLU A 58 -17.57 14.14 -12.04
N GLY A 59 -17.65 13.46 -10.89
CA GLY A 59 -18.27 12.15 -10.76
C GLY A 59 -17.33 10.96 -10.96
N THR A 60 -16.06 11.17 -11.33
CA THR A 60 -15.05 10.10 -11.44
C THR A 60 -14.15 10.07 -10.21
N ARG A 61 -13.96 8.87 -9.62
CA ARG A 61 -13.04 8.63 -8.51
C ARG A 61 -12.09 7.50 -8.88
N LEU A 62 -10.80 7.75 -8.70
CA LEU A 62 -9.74 6.76 -8.70
C LEU A 62 -9.51 6.35 -7.25
N ALA A 63 -9.63 5.05 -6.98
CA ALA A 63 -9.41 4.48 -5.66
C ALA A 63 -8.45 3.30 -5.79
N ILE A 64 -7.69 3.05 -4.72
CA ILE A 64 -6.80 1.89 -4.62
C ILE A 64 -7.57 0.80 -3.86
N ASP A 65 -8.09 -0.16 -4.61
CA ASP A 65 -8.89 -1.25 -4.05
C ASP A 65 -8.03 -2.35 -3.40
N TYR A 66 -6.79 -2.53 -3.88
CA TYR A 66 -5.87 -3.53 -3.37
C TYR A 66 -4.43 -3.02 -3.38
N ASP A 67 -3.75 -3.14 -2.25
CA ASP A 67 -2.34 -2.80 -2.09
C ASP A 67 -1.63 -3.85 -1.23
N ALA A 68 -0.78 -4.65 -1.86
CA ALA A 68 -0.02 -5.69 -1.20
C ALA A 68 1.03 -5.12 -0.21
N THR A 69 1.45 -3.86 -0.37
CA THR A 69 2.50 -3.29 0.47
C THR A 69 1.99 -2.90 1.86
N VAL A 70 0.67 -2.76 2.04
CA VAL A 70 0.05 -2.52 3.35
C VAL A 70 0.42 -3.64 4.33
N PHE A 71 0.42 -4.89 3.87
CA PHE A 71 0.81 -6.02 4.71
C PHE A 71 2.28 -5.92 5.14
N ILE A 72 3.17 -5.59 4.20
CA ILE A 72 4.61 -5.44 4.45
C ILE A 72 4.86 -4.32 5.47
N GLU A 73 4.23 -3.16 5.28
CA GLU A 73 4.37 -2.01 6.18
C GLU A 73 3.90 -2.34 7.60
N ARG A 74 2.77 -3.04 7.74
CA ARG A 74 2.28 -3.50 9.04
C ARG A 74 3.20 -4.51 9.72
N SER A 75 3.76 -5.47 8.96
CA SER A 75 4.74 -6.40 9.51
C SER A 75 6.00 -5.69 10.02
N ILE A 76 6.48 -4.67 9.30
CA ILE A 76 7.63 -3.86 9.73
C ILE A 76 7.29 -3.09 11.02
N GLU A 77 6.12 -2.45 11.08
CA GLU A 77 5.65 -1.73 12.27
C GLU A 77 5.56 -2.65 13.50
N GLU A 78 5.07 -3.86 13.33
CA GLU A 78 4.98 -4.88 14.39
C GLU A 78 6.36 -5.34 14.88
N VAL A 79 7.32 -5.51 13.96
CA VAL A 79 8.72 -5.82 14.33
C VAL A 79 9.31 -4.69 15.17
N TYR A 80 9.13 -3.43 14.76
CA TYR A 80 9.60 -2.29 15.56
C TYR A 80 8.93 -2.24 16.93
N SER A 81 7.61 -2.42 17.00
CA SER A 81 6.88 -2.48 18.27
C SER A 81 7.44 -3.54 19.20
N THR A 82 7.65 -4.75 18.68
CA THR A 82 8.25 -5.86 19.44
C THR A 82 9.65 -5.50 19.93
N LEU A 83 10.50 -4.94 19.08
CA LEU A 83 11.85 -4.52 19.47
C LEU A 83 11.83 -3.49 20.60
N PHE A 84 10.93 -2.50 20.55
CA PHE A 84 10.78 -1.51 21.62
C PHE A 84 10.30 -2.12 22.93
N ILE A 85 9.29 -3.00 22.88
CA ILE A 85 8.77 -3.69 24.07
C ILE A 85 9.87 -4.56 24.68
N THR A 86 10.52 -5.40 23.88
CA THR A 86 11.58 -6.28 24.34
C THR A 86 12.78 -5.50 24.88
N GLY A 87 13.25 -4.46 24.18
CA GLY A 87 14.33 -3.60 24.66
C GLY A 87 14.00 -2.91 25.98
N GLY A 88 12.78 -2.37 26.10
CA GLY A 88 12.30 -1.77 27.35
C GLY A 88 12.24 -2.76 28.51
N LEU A 89 11.76 -3.99 28.26
CA LEU A 89 11.73 -5.06 29.26
C LEU A 89 13.13 -5.48 29.71
N VAL A 90 14.08 -5.59 28.78
CA VAL A 90 15.49 -5.92 29.12
C VAL A 90 16.08 -4.85 30.04
N ILE A 91 15.91 -3.56 29.69
CA ILE A 91 16.36 -2.44 30.53
C ILE A 91 15.71 -2.49 31.91
N LEU A 92 14.39 -2.72 31.96
CA LEU A 92 13.64 -2.80 33.21
C LEU A 92 14.16 -3.91 34.13
N VAL A 93 14.37 -5.11 33.59
CA VAL A 93 14.87 -6.26 34.35
C VAL A 93 16.29 -5.98 34.85
N LEU A 94 17.18 -5.47 34.00
CA LEU A 94 18.55 -5.10 34.40
C LEU A 94 18.56 -4.02 35.49
N TYR A 95 17.63 -3.06 35.44
CA TYR A 95 17.51 -2.03 36.47
C TYR A 95 17.18 -2.63 37.84
N ILE A 96 16.22 -3.57 37.88
CA ILE A 96 15.79 -4.25 39.11
C ILE A 96 16.95 -5.02 39.76
N PHE A 97 17.80 -5.67 38.96
CA PHE A 97 18.92 -6.47 39.49
C PHE A 97 20.11 -5.62 39.94
N ILE A 98 20.49 -4.59 39.17
CA ILE A 98 21.73 -3.85 39.44
C ILE A 98 21.48 -2.66 40.40
N GLY A 99 20.27 -2.07 40.40
CA GLY A 99 19.91 -0.95 41.28
C GLY A 99 20.60 0.39 40.96
N GLN A 100 21.41 0.44 39.91
CA GLN A 100 22.11 1.64 39.43
C GLN A 100 21.83 1.89 37.94
N ALA A 101 21.13 2.98 37.65
CA ALA A 101 20.70 3.36 36.30
C ALA A 101 21.85 3.43 35.27
N ARG A 102 23.06 3.80 35.72
CA ARG A 102 24.26 3.89 34.85
C ARG A 102 24.71 2.54 34.29
N ALA A 103 24.65 1.46 35.07
CA ALA A 103 25.08 0.15 34.61
C ALA A 103 24.04 -0.52 33.71
N THR A 104 22.76 -0.21 33.94
CA THR A 104 21.62 -0.71 33.17
C THR A 104 21.58 -0.18 31.73
N LEU A 105 22.10 1.03 31.47
CA LEU A 105 22.11 1.63 30.14
C LEU A 105 23.24 1.13 29.23
N ILE A 106 24.23 0.40 29.76
CA ILE A 106 25.39 -0.08 28.96
C ILE A 106 24.95 -1.02 27.81
N PRO A 107 24.01 -1.96 28.00
CA PRO A 107 23.54 -2.83 26.91
C PRO A 107 22.50 -2.18 26.00
N ALA A 108 22.04 -0.96 26.32
CA ALA A 108 20.99 -0.26 25.58
C ALA A 108 21.53 0.66 24.48
N VAL A 109 22.85 0.83 24.37
CA VAL A 109 23.55 1.67 23.39
C VAL A 109 24.34 0.79 22.42
#